data_AF-A0A7R8ZSS5-F1
#
_entry.id   AF-A0A7R8ZSS5-F1
#
_cell.length_a   1.000
_cell.length_b   1.000
_cell.length_c   1.000
_cell.angle_alpha   90.00
_cell.angle_beta   90.00
_cell.angle_gamma   90.00
#
_symmetry.space_group_name_H-M   'P 1'
#
loop_
_entity.id
_entity.type
_entity.pdbx_description
1 polymer ?
#
loop_
_entity_poly.entity_id
_entity_poly.type
_entity_poly.pdbx_seq_one_letter_code
_entity_poly.pdbx_strand_id
1 'polypeptide(L)'
;MKQQQRRSRVPDEGLLGVDIRGNSRAPDWLVEPKTKSWDIPFDSSSMSSSSNVPGRLGALPPAAQERALIEDLLNLLQGVPGEYIVPEKPAGGRRSGMGEGDIMTFSVDPTVERTLSDLAHELLPLVVWHHTIVGFVDSCASYIAGLVLQALGATIESILHDYDVHLAELASEMHNGKLNLRKMNLYLSPIKDNFKKLNTIVTSIRKSESRGGQVLSLLHEFTIEESLVGTTEELCCTLTKAACVPYMKMLEKWVYHGVIQDPHYEVGK
;
A
#
# COMPACT_ATOMS: atom_id res chain seq x y z
N MET A 1 -8.60 58.88 26.01
CA MET A 1 -7.93 59.17 24.72
C MET A 1 -6.56 58.53 24.73
N LYS A 2 -6.32 57.55 23.84
CA LYS A 2 -5.03 56.99 23.33
C LYS A 2 -5.37 55.63 22.71
N GLN A 3 -5.93 55.64 21.51
CA GLN A 3 -5.24 55.38 20.23
C GLN A 3 -4.67 53.96 20.12
N GLN A 4 -5.44 53.16 19.39
CA GLN A 4 -5.14 51.88 18.79
C GLN A 4 -3.92 52.00 17.87
N GLN A 5 -2.85 51.26 18.15
CA GLN A 5 -1.72 51.12 17.22
C GLN A 5 -1.80 49.74 16.59
N ARG A 6 -2.41 49.68 15.40
CA ARG A 6 -2.38 48.54 14.49
C ARG A 6 -0.92 48.29 14.09
N ARG A 7 -0.30 47.23 14.62
CA ARG A 7 0.93 46.67 14.04
C ARG A 7 0.55 45.84 12.83
N SER A 8 0.86 46.38 11.65
CA SER A 8 0.93 45.67 10.37
C SER A 8 1.88 44.48 10.50
N ARG A 9 1.37 43.25 10.38
CA ARG A 9 2.21 42.07 10.17
C ARG A 9 2.71 42.11 8.73
N VAL A 10 4.01 42.27 8.58
CA VAL A 10 4.73 41.93 7.34
C VAL A 10 4.59 40.41 7.16
N PRO A 11 4.21 39.89 5.99
CA PRO A 11 4.26 38.47 5.73
C PRO A 11 5.74 38.06 5.58
N ASP A 12 6.14 37.09 6.38
CA ASP A 12 7.47 36.49 6.41
C ASP A 12 7.71 35.76 5.08
N GLU A 13 8.62 36.28 4.25
CA GLU A 13 9.14 35.56 3.08
C GLU A 13 10.08 34.44 3.58
N GLY A 14 9.47 33.31 3.94
CA GLY A 14 10.14 32.05 4.26
C GLY A 14 9.92 31.00 3.18
N LEU A 15 9.94 31.37 1.90
CA LEU A 15 9.99 30.43 0.78
C LEU A 15 11.46 30.11 0.50
N LEU A 16 11.96 29.06 1.14
CA LEU A 16 13.00 28.11 0.66
C LEU A 16 13.40 27.24 1.86
N GLY A 17 12.81 26.05 1.96
CA GLY A 17 13.15 25.04 2.97
C GLY A 17 14.54 24.47 2.74
N VAL A 18 15.55 25.10 3.34
CA VAL A 18 16.95 24.65 3.32
C VAL A 18 17.40 24.44 4.77
N ASP A 19 17.78 23.20 5.10
CA ASP A 19 18.45 22.87 6.36
C ASP A 19 19.87 23.50 6.38
N ILE A 20 20.47 23.70 7.55
CA ILE A 20 21.77 24.37 7.78
C ILE A 20 22.95 23.66 7.05
N ARG A 21 22.68 22.50 6.42
CA ARG A 21 23.62 21.69 5.62
C ARG A 21 23.36 21.67 4.11
N GLY A 22 22.41 22.45 3.59
CA GLY A 22 22.16 22.54 2.14
C GLY A 22 21.42 21.35 1.52
N ASN A 23 20.81 20.47 2.33
CA ASN A 23 19.95 19.41 1.81
C ASN A 23 18.54 19.95 1.53
N SER A 24 18.06 19.71 0.31
CA SER A 24 16.66 19.91 -0.08
C SER A 24 15.77 19.01 0.76
N ARG A 25 15.08 19.55 1.77
CA ARG A 25 14.02 18.82 2.47
C ARG A 25 12.76 18.88 1.62
N ALA A 26 12.11 17.73 1.44
CA ALA A 26 10.73 17.70 0.99
C ALA A 26 9.88 18.53 1.96
N PRO A 27 9.02 19.45 1.48
CA PRO A 27 8.13 20.20 2.36
C PRO A 27 7.15 19.26 3.07
N ASP A 28 6.74 19.61 4.29
CA ASP A 28 6.01 18.71 5.19
C ASP A 28 4.71 18.12 4.60
N TRP A 29 4.02 18.87 3.72
CA TRP A 29 2.82 18.41 3.00
C TRP A 29 3.09 17.26 2.00
N LEU A 30 4.34 17.06 1.57
CA LEU A 30 4.76 15.96 0.70
C LEU A 30 5.12 14.69 1.50
N VAL A 31 5.36 14.84 2.81
CA VAL A 31 5.64 13.73 3.74
C VAL A 31 4.36 13.21 4.38
N GLU A 32 3.25 13.95 4.27
CA GLU A 32 1.93 13.42 4.62
C GLU A 32 1.63 12.18 3.76
N PRO A 33 1.15 11.07 4.38
CA PRO A 33 0.83 9.87 3.63
C PRO A 33 -0.21 10.22 2.57
N LYS A 34 0.10 9.90 1.31
CA LYS A 34 -0.78 10.13 0.16
C LYS A 34 -2.06 9.33 0.34
N THR A 35 -3.09 9.90 0.98
CA THR A 35 -4.55 9.62 0.94
C THR A 35 -5.06 8.17 0.75
N LYS A 36 -4.24 7.13 0.86
CA LYS A 36 -4.55 5.71 0.61
C LYS A 36 -4.26 4.85 1.84
N SER A 37 -3.73 5.44 2.91
CA SER A 37 -3.64 4.74 4.19
C SER A 37 -5.01 4.81 4.87
N TRP A 38 -5.48 3.66 5.35
CA TRP A 38 -6.69 3.51 6.16
C TRP A 38 -6.61 4.25 7.51
N ASP A 39 -5.53 5.00 7.77
CA ASP A 39 -5.29 5.76 9.00
C ASP A 39 -5.99 7.11 9.02
N ILE A 40 -6.68 7.51 7.94
CA ILE A 40 -7.68 8.57 8.07
C ILE A 40 -8.69 8.04 9.08
N PRO A 41 -8.90 8.71 10.24
CA PRO A 41 -10.00 8.37 11.11
C PRO A 41 -11.26 8.58 10.27
N PHE A 42 -11.77 7.49 9.71
CA PHE A 42 -13.01 7.51 9.00
C PHE A 42 -14.06 7.78 10.06
N ASP A 43 -14.41 9.06 10.17
CA ASP A 43 -15.50 9.47 11.01
C ASP A 43 -16.77 8.92 10.34
N SER A 44 -17.22 7.75 10.79
CA SER A 44 -18.49 7.16 10.35
C SER A 44 -19.66 8.15 10.51
N SER A 45 -19.47 9.19 11.33
CA SER A 45 -20.37 10.34 11.47
C SER A 45 -20.51 11.19 10.20
N SER A 46 -19.48 11.34 9.35
CA SER A 46 -19.56 12.22 8.17
C SER A 46 -20.35 11.60 7.01
N MET A 47 -20.64 10.29 7.04
CA MET A 47 -21.58 9.63 6.13
C MET A 47 -23.01 9.52 6.70
N SER A 48 -23.29 10.05 7.88
CA SER A 48 -24.62 9.98 8.51
C SER A 48 -25.65 11.00 8.00
N SER A 49 -25.38 11.68 6.87
CA SER A 49 -26.40 12.53 6.21
C SER A 49 -27.44 11.75 5.40
N SER A 50 -27.33 10.41 5.34
CA SER A 50 -28.34 9.53 4.73
C SER A 50 -28.75 8.46 5.73
N SER A 51 -29.92 8.64 6.31
CA SER A 51 -30.56 7.76 7.28
C SER A 51 -30.96 6.41 6.67
N ASN A 52 -30.00 5.52 6.39
CA ASN A 52 -30.24 4.11 6.15
C ASN A 52 -29.23 3.33 6.98
N VAL A 53 -29.66 2.81 8.13
CA VAL A 53 -28.97 1.69 8.77
C VAL A 53 -29.07 0.54 7.77
N PRO A 54 -27.96 0.04 7.19
CA PRO A 54 -28.05 -1.09 6.28
C PRO A 54 -28.72 -2.24 7.03
N GLY A 55 -29.74 -2.83 6.39
CA GLY A 55 -30.44 -3.98 6.97
C GLY A 55 -29.45 -5.11 7.23
N ARG A 56 -29.64 -5.86 8.32
CA ARG A 56 -28.81 -7.04 8.64
C ARG A 56 -28.72 -7.94 7.40
N LEU A 57 -27.51 -8.33 6.98
CA LEU A 57 -27.33 -9.19 5.81
C LEU A 57 -28.14 -10.48 5.92
N GLY A 58 -28.26 -11.03 7.13
CA GLY A 58 -29.06 -12.22 7.41
C GLY A 58 -30.55 -12.15 7.03
N ALA A 59 -31.12 -10.96 6.82
CA ALA A 59 -32.52 -10.81 6.41
C ALA A 59 -32.73 -10.92 4.88
N LEU A 60 -31.65 -10.89 4.09
CA LEU A 60 -31.69 -10.93 2.64
C LEU A 60 -31.64 -12.38 2.12
N PRO A 61 -32.20 -12.67 0.92
CA PRO A 61 -31.97 -13.94 0.23
C PRO A 61 -30.48 -14.20 0.00
N PRO A 62 -30.02 -15.47 -0.06
CA PRO A 62 -28.59 -15.80 -0.18
C PRO A 62 -27.92 -15.18 -1.41
N ALA A 63 -28.64 -15.05 -2.53
CA ALA A 63 -28.13 -14.38 -3.73
C ALA A 63 -27.91 -12.86 -3.55
N ALA A 64 -28.75 -12.21 -2.74
CA ALA A 64 -28.60 -10.80 -2.42
C ALA A 64 -27.51 -10.58 -1.36
N GLN A 65 -27.36 -11.51 -0.42
CA GLN A 65 -26.23 -11.54 0.53
C GLN A 65 -24.90 -11.67 -0.21
N GLU A 66 -24.80 -12.63 -1.13
CA GLU A 66 -23.58 -12.85 -1.93
C GLU A 66 -23.21 -11.60 -2.72
N ARG A 67 -24.19 -10.96 -3.38
CA ARG A 67 -23.94 -9.72 -4.14
C ARG A 67 -23.46 -8.58 -3.24
N ALA A 68 -24.06 -8.39 -2.07
CA ALA A 68 -23.66 -7.36 -1.12
C ALA A 68 -22.21 -7.59 -0.61
N LEU A 69 -21.85 -8.85 -0.31
CA LEU A 69 -20.49 -9.20 0.08
C LEU A 69 -19.47 -8.98 -1.03
N ILE A 70 -19.80 -9.27 -2.28
CA ILE A 70 -18.90 -9.03 -3.42
C ILE A 70 -18.61 -7.54 -3.57
N GLU A 71 -19.65 -6.69 -3.49
CA GLU A 71 -19.50 -5.23 -3.58
C GLU A 71 -18.60 -4.71 -2.45
N ASP A 72 -18.84 -5.20 -1.23
CA ASP A 72 -18.05 -4.83 -0.07
C ASP A 72 -16.58 -5.26 -0.18
N LEU A 73 -16.35 -6.49 -0.66
CA LEU A 73 -15.00 -7.00 -0.90
C LEU A 73 -14.27 -6.24 -2.00
N LEU A 74 -14.97 -5.85 -3.09
CA LEU A 74 -14.37 -5.03 -4.14
C LEU A 74 -13.98 -3.65 -3.61
N ASN A 75 -14.83 -3.03 -2.79
CA ASN A 75 -14.51 -1.77 -2.13
C ASN A 75 -13.27 -1.92 -1.24
N LEU A 76 -13.22 -2.97 -0.40
CA LEU A 76 -12.06 -3.24 0.45
C LEU A 76 -10.76 -3.48 -0.33
N LEU A 77 -10.83 -4.23 -1.44
CA LEU A 77 -9.69 -4.51 -2.31
C LEU A 77 -9.17 -3.24 -3.00
N GLN A 78 -10.04 -2.28 -3.30
CA GLN A 78 -9.66 -0.95 -3.82
C GLN A 78 -9.14 0.02 -2.75
N GLY A 79 -9.22 -0.33 -1.47
CA GLY A 79 -8.81 0.55 -0.37
C GLY A 79 -9.94 1.41 0.23
N VAL A 80 -11.21 1.11 -0.07
CA VAL A 80 -12.39 1.85 0.42
C VAL A 80 -13.13 1.03 1.49
N PRO A 81 -13.49 1.62 2.65
CA PRO A 81 -14.13 0.86 3.73
C PRO A 81 -15.46 0.30 3.29
N GLY A 82 -15.67 -0.98 3.63
CA GLY A 82 -16.92 -1.65 3.44
C GLY A 82 -17.96 -1.32 4.52
N GLU A 83 -19.22 -1.58 4.22
CA GLU A 83 -20.36 -1.46 5.14
C GLU A 83 -20.52 -2.70 6.03
N TYR A 84 -20.18 -3.89 5.53
CA TYR A 84 -20.46 -5.18 6.19
C TYR A 84 -19.21 -5.88 6.70
N ILE A 85 -18.05 -5.60 6.08
CA ILE A 85 -16.74 -6.10 6.44
C ILE A 85 -15.94 -4.91 6.96
N VAL A 86 -15.84 -4.84 8.27
CA VAL A 86 -15.18 -3.72 8.94
C VAL A 86 -13.80 -4.16 9.42
N PRO A 87 -12.74 -3.36 9.17
CA PRO A 87 -11.45 -3.61 9.79
C PRO A 87 -11.56 -3.42 11.30
N GLU A 88 -11.19 -4.46 12.03
CA GLU A 88 -11.15 -4.43 13.48
C GLU A 88 -9.92 -3.65 13.93
N LYS A 89 -10.11 -2.76 14.91
CA LYS A 89 -9.00 -2.03 15.52
C LYS A 89 -8.17 -3.03 16.32
N PRO A 90 -6.83 -3.03 16.20
CA PRO A 90 -5.99 -3.92 16.99
C PRO A 90 -6.27 -3.69 18.49
N ALA A 91 -6.41 -4.79 19.23
CA ALA A 91 -6.84 -4.78 20.64
C ALA A 91 -5.92 -3.95 21.58
N GLY A 92 -4.73 -3.55 21.13
CA GLY A 92 -3.88 -2.59 21.81
C GLY A 92 -4.31 -1.16 21.49
N GLY A 93 -5.26 -0.62 22.27
CA GLY A 93 -5.86 0.72 22.10
C GLY A 93 -4.88 1.90 22.12
N ARG A 94 -4.05 2.04 21.09
CA ARG A 94 -3.34 3.28 20.78
C ARG A 94 -4.35 4.23 20.16
N ARG A 95 -4.54 5.40 20.79
CA ARG A 95 -5.46 6.46 20.34
C ARG A 95 -5.04 7.13 19.02
N SER A 96 -3.99 6.62 18.36
CA SER A 96 -3.33 7.26 17.22
C SER A 96 -2.93 6.19 16.22
N GLY A 97 -3.82 5.92 15.25
CA GLY A 97 -3.54 5.13 14.03
C GLY A 97 -3.16 3.66 14.23
N MET A 98 -3.17 2.92 13.12
CA MET A 98 -2.54 1.60 13.04
C MET A 98 -1.03 1.79 13.22
N GLY A 99 -0.42 1.11 14.19
CA GLY A 99 1.03 1.16 14.35
C GLY A 99 1.74 0.43 13.22
N GLU A 100 2.95 0.86 12.89
CA GLU A 100 3.87 0.11 12.02
C GLU A 100 4.10 -1.30 12.61
N GLY A 101 3.43 -2.31 12.03
CA GLY A 101 3.48 -3.71 12.48
C GLY A 101 2.18 -4.26 13.11
N ASP A 102 1.12 -3.46 13.26
CA ASP A 102 -0.18 -3.97 13.69
C ASP A 102 -0.83 -4.80 12.56
N ILE A 103 -1.37 -5.97 12.90
CA ILE A 103 -2.04 -6.86 11.95
C ILE A 103 -3.48 -6.38 11.78
N MET A 104 -3.86 -6.02 10.56
CA MET A 104 -5.24 -5.68 10.23
C MET A 104 -6.11 -6.93 10.27
N THR A 105 -6.97 -7.03 11.29
CA THR A 105 -8.01 -8.05 11.37
C THR A 105 -9.32 -7.50 10.83
N PHE A 106 -10.21 -8.39 10.40
CA PHE A 106 -11.48 -8.02 9.80
C PHE A 106 -12.60 -8.80 10.46
N SER A 107 -13.69 -8.11 10.80
CA SER A 107 -14.94 -8.73 11.27
C SER A 107 -15.98 -8.69 10.14
N VAL A 108 -16.48 -9.86 9.76
CA VAL A 108 -17.63 -10.01 8.85
C VAL A 108 -18.91 -10.11 9.69
N ASP A 109 -20.03 -9.55 9.21
CA ASP A 109 -21.33 -9.63 9.88
C ASP A 109 -21.67 -11.10 10.27
N PRO A 110 -21.90 -11.40 11.56
CA PRO A 110 -22.17 -12.76 12.03
C PRO A 110 -23.52 -13.32 11.57
N THR A 111 -24.38 -12.51 10.93
CA THR A 111 -25.69 -12.94 10.41
C THR A 111 -25.62 -13.57 9.02
N VAL A 112 -24.46 -13.58 8.39
CA VAL A 112 -24.21 -14.14 7.05
C VAL A 112 -24.13 -15.67 7.10
N GLU A 113 -24.53 -16.33 6.01
CA GLU A 113 -24.34 -17.77 5.85
C GLU A 113 -22.85 -18.15 5.99
N ARG A 114 -22.57 -19.18 6.80
CA ARG A 114 -21.20 -19.59 7.14
C ARG A 114 -20.31 -19.85 5.92
N THR A 115 -20.87 -20.47 4.87
CA THR A 115 -20.16 -20.77 3.62
C THR A 115 -19.70 -19.50 2.88
N LEU A 116 -20.56 -18.48 2.81
CA LEU A 116 -20.23 -17.19 2.19
C LEU A 116 -19.22 -16.41 3.03
N SER A 117 -19.34 -16.49 4.36
CA SER A 117 -18.37 -15.90 5.28
C SER A 117 -16.98 -16.54 5.13
N ASP A 118 -16.90 -17.86 5.07
CA ASP A 118 -15.64 -18.59 4.86
C ASP A 118 -14.99 -18.19 3.51
N LEU A 119 -15.77 -18.05 2.44
CA LEU A 119 -15.28 -17.59 1.13
C LEU A 119 -14.81 -16.12 1.14
N ALA A 120 -15.47 -15.25 1.91
CA ALA A 120 -15.04 -13.87 2.08
C ALA A 120 -13.72 -13.80 2.87
N HIS A 121 -13.61 -14.56 3.97
CA HIS A 121 -12.39 -14.67 4.78
C HIS A 121 -11.19 -15.16 3.98
N GLU A 122 -11.38 -15.99 2.95
CA GLU A 122 -10.33 -16.43 2.04
C GLU A 122 -9.67 -15.25 1.28
N LEU A 123 -10.39 -14.13 1.07
CA LEU A 123 -9.91 -12.95 0.34
C LEU A 123 -9.28 -11.89 1.22
N LEU A 124 -9.62 -11.84 2.51
CA LEU A 124 -9.17 -10.79 3.42
C LEU A 124 -7.64 -10.66 3.55
N PRO A 125 -6.83 -11.75 3.54
CA PRO A 125 -5.37 -11.61 3.54
C PRO A 125 -4.83 -10.76 2.38
N LEU A 126 -5.48 -10.80 1.21
CA LEU A 126 -5.10 -9.98 0.06
C LEU A 126 -5.22 -8.49 0.35
N VAL A 127 -6.28 -8.08 1.05
CA VAL A 127 -6.49 -6.68 1.47
C VAL A 127 -5.37 -6.22 2.40
N VAL A 128 -4.96 -7.07 3.36
CA VAL A 128 -3.86 -6.77 4.28
C VAL A 128 -2.54 -6.59 3.54
N TRP A 129 -2.23 -7.48 2.59
CA TRP A 129 -1.01 -7.41 1.79
C TRP A 129 -1.02 -6.17 0.90
N HIS A 130 -2.12 -5.89 0.20
CA HIS A 130 -2.28 -4.70 -0.62
C HIS A 130 -2.01 -3.43 0.21
N HIS A 131 -2.63 -3.31 1.38
CA HIS A 131 -2.41 -2.16 2.26
C HIS A 131 -0.94 -2.02 2.70
N THR A 132 -0.31 -3.13 3.10
CA THR A 132 1.10 -3.14 3.54
C THR A 132 2.03 -2.70 2.42
N ILE A 133 1.75 -3.13 1.19
CA ILE A 133 2.53 -2.79 -0.02
C ILE A 133 2.33 -1.32 -0.38
N VAL A 134 1.10 -0.81 -0.37
CA VAL A 134 0.81 0.61 -0.64
C VAL A 134 1.55 1.51 0.35
N GLY A 135 1.49 1.21 1.65
CA GLY A 135 2.21 1.98 2.67
C GLY A 135 3.74 1.93 2.49
N PHE A 136 4.28 0.83 1.96
CA PHE A 136 5.69 0.73 1.61
C PHE A 136 6.04 1.60 0.39
N VAL A 137 5.22 1.61 -0.65
CA VAL A 137 5.44 2.47 -1.84
C VAL A 137 5.45 3.94 -1.45
N ASP A 138 4.54 4.37 -0.56
CA ASP A 138 4.54 5.72 -0.02
C ASP A 138 5.84 6.03 0.74
N SER A 139 6.35 5.06 1.51
CA SER A 139 7.64 5.19 2.19
C SER A 139 8.82 5.28 1.21
N CYS A 140 8.76 4.57 0.07
CA CYS A 140 9.76 4.62 -0.99
C CYS A 140 9.76 5.97 -1.72
N ALA A 141 8.61 6.65 -1.81
CA ALA A 141 8.51 7.96 -2.45
C ALA A 141 9.22 9.08 -1.66
N SER A 142 9.57 8.83 -0.39
CA SER A 142 10.36 9.76 0.41
C SER A 142 11.73 10.01 -0.22
N TYR A 143 12.19 11.26 -0.15
CA TYR A 143 13.54 11.62 -0.57
C TYR A 143 14.64 10.86 0.22
N ILE A 144 14.34 10.38 1.41
CA ILE A 144 15.31 9.71 2.31
C ILE A 144 15.48 8.22 1.96
N ALA A 145 14.64 7.68 1.08
CA ALA A 145 14.60 6.27 0.71
C ALA A 145 15.85 5.82 -0.08
N GLY A 146 16.45 6.71 -0.88
CA GLY A 146 17.52 6.38 -1.83
C GLY A 146 16.99 6.02 -3.22
N LEU A 147 17.85 6.10 -4.24
CA LEU A 147 17.46 5.91 -5.65
C LEU A 147 17.08 4.46 -5.95
N VAL A 148 17.74 3.49 -5.29
CA VAL A 148 17.44 2.06 -5.47
C VAL A 148 16.05 1.74 -4.94
N LEU A 149 15.71 2.26 -3.75
CA LEU A 149 14.42 2.03 -3.12
C LEU A 149 13.29 2.75 -3.87
N GLN A 150 13.55 3.95 -4.41
CA GLN A 150 12.62 4.66 -5.30
C GLN A 150 12.34 3.89 -6.59
N ALA A 151 13.37 3.34 -7.25
CA ALA A 151 13.19 2.53 -8.46
C ALA A 151 12.40 1.24 -8.18
N LEU A 152 12.64 0.61 -7.03
CA LEU A 152 11.86 -0.53 -6.57
C LEU A 152 10.39 -0.12 -6.34
N GLY A 153 10.15 0.97 -5.61
CA GLY A 153 8.82 1.51 -5.35
C GLY A 153 8.04 1.80 -6.63
N ALA A 154 8.68 2.41 -7.64
CA ALA A 154 8.06 2.68 -8.94
C ALA A 154 7.66 1.40 -9.69
N THR A 155 8.46 0.34 -9.57
CA THR A 155 8.14 -0.96 -10.19
C THR A 155 6.96 -1.62 -9.48
N ILE A 156 6.93 -1.55 -8.15
CA ILE A 156 5.82 -2.03 -7.34
C ILE A 156 4.53 -1.24 -7.63
N GLU A 157 4.63 0.08 -7.82
CA GLU A 157 3.50 0.92 -8.22
C GLU A 157 2.91 0.49 -9.57
N SER A 158 3.75 0.10 -10.53
CA SER A 158 3.27 -0.48 -11.81
C SER A 158 2.49 -1.78 -11.59
N ILE A 159 2.95 -2.66 -10.70
CA ILE A 159 2.26 -3.91 -10.37
C ILE A 159 0.91 -3.63 -9.69
N LEU A 160 0.84 -2.61 -8.82
CA LEU A 160 -0.41 -2.17 -8.20
C LEU A 160 -1.38 -1.59 -9.25
N HIS A 161 -0.88 -0.87 -10.25
CA HIS A 161 -1.72 -0.37 -11.33
C HIS A 161 -2.31 -1.51 -12.17
N ASP A 162 -1.52 -2.53 -12.49
CA ASP A 162 -2.02 -3.72 -13.17
C ASP A 162 -3.10 -4.40 -12.32
N TYR A 163 -2.92 -4.49 -11.00
CA TYR A 163 -3.93 -5.00 -10.08
C TYR A 163 -5.25 -4.21 -10.13
N ASP A 164 -5.21 -2.88 -10.17
CA ASP A 164 -6.40 -2.03 -10.29
C ASP A 164 -7.20 -2.36 -11.58
N VAL A 165 -6.51 -2.67 -12.68
CA VAL A 165 -7.16 -3.10 -13.93
C VAL A 165 -7.88 -4.44 -13.75
N HIS A 166 -7.26 -5.42 -13.10
CA HIS A 166 -7.90 -6.71 -12.81
C HIS A 166 -9.13 -6.54 -11.89
N LEU A 167 -9.09 -5.63 -10.92
CA LEU A 167 -10.25 -5.29 -10.09
C LEU A 167 -11.37 -4.63 -10.90
N ALA A 168 -11.03 -3.75 -11.84
CA ALA A 168 -12.01 -3.11 -12.72
C ALA A 168 -12.74 -4.13 -13.60
N GLU A 169 -12.03 -5.15 -14.10
CA GLU A 169 -12.63 -6.27 -14.84
C GLU A 169 -13.63 -7.05 -13.98
N LEU A 170 -13.28 -7.34 -12.73
CA LEU A 170 -14.18 -8.01 -11.78
C LEU A 170 -15.41 -7.15 -11.46
N ALA A 171 -15.25 -5.84 -11.28
CA ALA A 171 -16.36 -4.92 -11.06
C ALA A 171 -17.33 -4.88 -12.26
N SER A 172 -16.81 -4.93 -13.48
CA SER A 172 -17.62 -5.05 -14.70
C SER A 172 -18.39 -6.38 -14.74
N GLU A 173 -17.75 -7.49 -14.40
CA GLU A 173 -18.40 -8.82 -14.32
C GLU A 173 -19.47 -8.89 -13.23
N MET A 174 -19.30 -8.17 -12.12
CA MET A 174 -20.31 -8.00 -11.08
C MET A 174 -21.54 -7.27 -11.61
N HIS A 175 -21.34 -6.16 -12.34
CA HIS A 175 -22.44 -5.39 -12.93
C HIS A 175 -23.23 -6.23 -13.94
N ASN A 176 -22.54 -7.08 -14.71
CA ASN A 176 -23.14 -8.01 -15.66
C ASN A 176 -23.87 -9.20 -15.00
N GLY A 177 -23.83 -9.33 -13.66
CA GLY A 177 -24.50 -10.41 -12.91
C GLY A 177 -23.89 -11.79 -13.13
N LYS A 178 -22.66 -11.87 -13.64
CA LYS A 178 -21.94 -13.14 -13.93
C LYS A 178 -20.89 -13.50 -12.88
N LEU A 179 -20.71 -12.65 -11.87
CA LEU A 179 -19.76 -12.84 -10.80
C LEU A 179 -20.44 -13.47 -9.58
N ASN A 180 -19.78 -14.49 -9.04
CA ASN A 180 -20.11 -15.09 -7.75
C ASN A 180 -18.82 -15.10 -6.89
N LEU A 181 -18.94 -15.29 -5.58
CA LEU A 181 -17.80 -15.22 -4.65
C LEU A 181 -16.74 -16.28 -4.96
N ARG A 182 -17.18 -17.46 -5.43
CA ARG A 182 -16.24 -18.54 -5.78
C ARG A 182 -15.43 -18.19 -7.02
N LYS A 183 -16.07 -17.64 -8.05
CA LYS A 183 -15.46 -17.16 -9.28
C LYS A 183 -14.46 -16.06 -8.93
N MET A 184 -14.86 -15.06 -8.14
CA MET A 184 -13.95 -14.00 -7.65
C MET A 184 -12.70 -14.58 -6.96
N ASN A 185 -12.87 -15.55 -6.06
CA ASN A 185 -11.74 -16.22 -5.41
C ASN A 185 -10.79 -16.90 -6.40
N LEU A 186 -11.33 -17.57 -7.43
CA LEU A 186 -10.53 -18.22 -8.46
C LEU A 186 -9.75 -17.22 -9.33
N TYR A 187 -10.38 -16.13 -9.75
CA TYR A 187 -9.70 -15.06 -10.52
C TYR A 187 -8.60 -14.38 -9.72
N LEU A 188 -8.81 -14.17 -8.43
CA LEU A 188 -7.84 -13.51 -7.56
C LEU A 188 -6.76 -14.44 -7.02
N SER A 189 -6.89 -15.77 -7.18
CA SER A 189 -5.89 -16.74 -6.73
C SER A 189 -4.46 -16.44 -7.24
N PRO A 190 -4.20 -16.24 -8.54
CA PRO A 190 -2.84 -15.91 -9.01
C PRO A 190 -2.33 -14.57 -8.46
N ILE A 191 -3.23 -13.59 -8.27
CA ILE A 191 -2.88 -12.30 -7.68
C ILE A 191 -2.50 -12.45 -6.20
N LYS A 192 -3.23 -13.30 -5.44
CA LYS A 192 -2.91 -13.61 -4.04
C LYS A 192 -1.50 -14.15 -3.90
N ASP A 193 -1.09 -15.09 -4.74
CA ASP A 193 0.23 -15.68 -4.66
C ASP A 193 1.34 -14.64 -4.93
N ASN A 194 1.14 -13.79 -5.94
CA ASN A 194 2.06 -12.70 -6.26
C ASN A 194 2.15 -11.67 -5.13
N PHE A 195 1.01 -11.24 -4.58
CA PHE A 195 0.96 -10.28 -3.48
C PHE A 195 1.53 -10.85 -2.18
N LYS A 196 1.36 -12.14 -1.92
CA LYS A 196 1.96 -12.83 -0.76
C LYS A 196 3.49 -12.82 -0.84
N LYS A 197 4.04 -13.14 -2.02
CA LYS A 197 5.49 -13.09 -2.28
C LYS A 197 6.01 -11.65 -2.11
N LEU A 198 5.35 -10.71 -2.77
CA LEU A 198 5.70 -9.29 -2.70
C LEU A 198 5.65 -8.76 -1.26
N ASN A 199 4.63 -9.12 -0.49
CA ASN A 199 4.52 -8.73 0.92
C ASN A 199 5.66 -9.32 1.78
N THR A 200 6.12 -10.54 1.49
CA THR A 200 7.29 -11.13 2.17
C THR A 200 8.55 -10.32 1.91
N ILE A 201 8.78 -9.92 0.66
CA ILE A 201 9.94 -9.08 0.27
C ILE A 201 9.84 -7.71 0.95
N VAL A 202 8.70 -7.04 0.83
CA VAL A 202 8.45 -5.71 1.41
C VAL A 202 8.64 -5.71 2.93
N THR A 203 8.05 -6.68 3.62
CA THR A 203 8.18 -6.78 5.08
C THR A 203 9.62 -7.11 5.51
N SER A 204 10.37 -7.86 4.71
CA SER A 204 11.78 -8.14 4.98
C SER A 204 12.65 -6.89 4.84
N ILE A 205 12.46 -6.12 3.76
CA ILE A 205 13.16 -4.84 3.54
C ILE A 205 12.84 -3.83 4.65
N ARG A 206 11.56 -3.75 5.06
CA ARG A 206 11.15 -2.88 6.17
C ARG A 206 11.79 -3.27 7.49
N LYS A 207 11.86 -4.57 7.80
CA LYS A 207 12.47 -5.07 9.05
C LYS A 207 13.98 -4.83 9.11
N SER A 208 14.67 -4.92 7.99
CA SER A 208 16.13 -4.77 7.92
C SER A 208 16.59 -3.32 7.77
N GLU A 209 15.67 -2.36 7.59
CA GLU A 209 15.95 -0.96 7.24
C GLU A 209 17.00 -0.83 6.10
N SER A 210 16.98 -1.79 5.18
CA SER A 210 18.01 -1.92 4.15
C SER A 210 17.95 -0.75 3.17
N ARG A 211 19.14 -0.27 2.77
CA ARG A 211 19.31 0.82 1.82
C ARG A 211 20.33 0.48 0.75
N GLY A 212 20.17 1.05 -0.45
CA GLY A 212 21.14 0.92 -1.54
C GLY A 212 21.47 -0.54 -1.89
N GLY A 213 22.77 -0.87 -1.86
CA GLY A 213 23.27 -2.21 -2.18
C GLY A 213 22.68 -3.34 -1.33
N GLN A 214 22.34 -3.09 -0.06
CA GLN A 214 21.74 -4.11 0.81
C GLN A 214 20.36 -4.57 0.30
N VAL A 215 19.58 -3.65 -0.27
CA VAL A 215 18.29 -4.00 -0.90
C VAL A 215 18.52 -4.93 -2.09
N LEU A 216 19.57 -4.68 -2.89
CA LEU A 216 19.92 -5.53 -4.03
C LEU A 216 20.37 -6.92 -3.58
N SER A 217 21.19 -7.00 -2.52
CA SER A 217 21.61 -8.28 -1.96
C SER A 217 20.41 -9.11 -1.47
N LEU A 218 19.47 -8.49 -0.76
CA LEU A 218 18.24 -9.15 -0.32
C LEU A 218 17.38 -9.61 -1.51
N LEU A 219 17.15 -8.75 -2.50
CA LEU A 219 16.38 -9.11 -3.70
C LEU A 219 17.03 -10.26 -4.47
N HIS A 220 18.36 -10.29 -4.52
CA HIS A 220 19.10 -11.38 -5.16
C HIS A 220 18.95 -12.69 -4.38
N GLU A 221 19.01 -12.66 -3.06
CA GLU A 221 18.73 -13.83 -2.21
C GLU A 221 17.33 -14.39 -2.45
N PHE A 222 16.30 -13.53 -2.45
CA PHE A 222 14.93 -13.92 -2.78
C PHE A 222 14.80 -14.47 -4.20
N THR A 223 15.55 -13.94 -5.17
CA THR A 223 15.54 -14.44 -6.54
C THR A 223 16.15 -15.84 -6.62
N ILE A 224 17.24 -16.10 -5.88
CA ILE A 224 17.84 -17.44 -5.78
C ILE A 224 16.85 -18.42 -5.14
N GLU A 225 16.24 -18.06 -4.02
CA GLU A 225 15.26 -18.91 -3.32
C GLU A 225 14.09 -19.30 -4.22
N GLU A 226 13.53 -18.34 -4.96
CA GLU A 226 12.42 -18.57 -5.90
C GLU A 226 12.83 -19.46 -7.08
N SER A 227 14.07 -19.31 -7.58
CA SER A 227 14.62 -20.15 -8.66
C SER A 227 14.69 -21.63 -8.24
N LEU A 228 14.98 -21.91 -6.97
CA LEU A 228 15.04 -23.28 -6.44
C LEU A 228 13.67 -23.95 -6.32
N VAL A 229 12.60 -23.18 -6.13
CA VAL A 229 11.22 -23.67 -6.01
C VAL A 229 10.60 -23.95 -7.38
N GLY A 230 11.18 -23.42 -8.47
CA GLY A 230 10.71 -23.63 -9.84
C GLY A 230 9.40 -22.89 -10.15
N THR A 231 9.01 -21.92 -9.32
CA THR A 231 7.91 -21.00 -9.65
C THR A 231 8.37 -19.91 -10.60
N THR A 232 7.45 -19.36 -11.39
CA THR A 232 7.70 -18.33 -12.40
C THR A 232 8.54 -17.19 -11.81
N GLU A 233 9.82 -17.13 -12.20
CA GLU A 233 10.88 -16.24 -11.67
C GLU A 233 10.62 -14.75 -11.98
N GLU A 234 9.57 -14.45 -12.74
CA GLU A 234 9.35 -13.17 -13.39
C GLU A 234 9.22 -12.00 -12.40
N LEU A 235 8.57 -12.19 -11.25
CA LEU A 235 8.37 -11.12 -10.27
C LEU A 235 9.70 -10.65 -9.65
N CYS A 236 10.44 -11.54 -8.99
CA CYS A 236 11.69 -11.20 -8.31
C CYS A 236 12.77 -10.73 -9.30
N CYS A 237 12.83 -11.35 -10.48
CA CYS A 237 13.75 -10.94 -11.54
C CYS A 237 13.43 -9.52 -12.03
N THR A 238 12.14 -9.17 -12.20
CA THR A 238 11.71 -7.84 -12.63
C THR A 238 12.04 -6.77 -11.58
N LEU A 239 11.76 -7.05 -10.31
CA LEU A 239 12.09 -6.16 -9.19
C LEU A 239 13.61 -5.94 -9.08
N THR A 240 14.40 -7.01 -9.15
CA THR A 240 15.87 -6.94 -9.10
C THR A 240 16.43 -6.14 -10.28
N LYS A 241 15.97 -6.41 -11.50
CA LYS A 241 16.39 -5.66 -12.69
C LYS A 241 16.13 -4.16 -12.54
N ALA A 242 14.94 -3.78 -12.10
CA ALA A 242 14.57 -2.38 -11.95
C ALA A 242 15.36 -1.68 -10.83
N ALA A 243 15.51 -2.33 -9.68
CA ALA A 243 16.29 -1.80 -8.55
C ALA A 243 17.79 -1.64 -8.88
N CYS A 244 18.35 -2.52 -9.73
CA CYS A 244 19.73 -2.44 -10.16
C CYS A 244 20.02 -1.27 -11.12
N VAL A 245 19.03 -0.76 -11.87
CA VAL A 245 19.23 0.33 -12.85
C VAL A 245 19.90 1.58 -12.25
N PRO A 246 19.39 2.19 -11.17
CA PRO A 246 20.04 3.37 -10.57
C PRO A 246 21.44 3.05 -10.03
N TYR A 247 21.62 1.88 -9.42
CA TYR A 247 22.91 1.45 -8.90
C TYR A 247 23.97 1.30 -10.01
N MET A 248 23.62 0.62 -11.10
CA MET A 248 24.52 0.42 -12.24
C MET A 248 24.87 1.73 -12.93
N LYS A 249 23.94 2.70 -13.01
CA LYS A 249 24.23 4.04 -13.54
C LYS A 249 25.24 4.81 -12.68
N MET A 250 25.18 4.67 -11.36
CA MET A 250 26.18 5.27 -10.46
C MET A 250 27.55 4.60 -10.65
N LEU A 251 27.57 3.27 -10.75
CA LEU A 251 28.79 2.50 -10.99
C LEU A 251 29.43 2.84 -12.34
N GLU A 252 28.64 2.96 -13.41
CA GLU A 252 29.10 3.33 -14.74
C GLU A 252 29.84 4.68 -14.73
N LYS A 253 29.25 5.70 -14.09
CA LYS A 253 29.89 7.03 -13.95
C LYS A 253 31.20 6.95 -13.19
N TRP A 254 31.25 6.14 -12.13
CA TRP A 254 32.47 5.96 -11.37
C TRP A 254 33.57 5.27 -12.19
N VAL A 255 33.25 4.16 -12.88
CA VAL A 255 34.23 3.38 -13.66
C VAL A 255 34.76 4.17 -14.84
N TYR A 256 33.91 4.88 -15.58
CA TYR A 256 34.33 5.55 -16.82
C TYR A 256 34.84 6.99 -16.60
N HIS A 257 34.31 7.70 -15.61
CA HIS A 257 34.62 9.12 -15.40
C HIS A 257 35.32 9.40 -14.07
N GLY A 258 35.47 8.41 -13.19
CA GLY A 258 36.07 8.59 -11.86
C GLY A 258 35.20 9.42 -10.90
N VAL A 259 33.93 9.68 -11.24
CA VAL A 259 33.03 10.51 -10.44
C VAL A 259 31.97 9.64 -9.76
N ILE A 260 31.92 9.68 -8.43
CA ILE A 260 30.84 9.08 -7.65
C ILE A 260 29.77 10.15 -7.44
N GLN A 261 28.61 9.97 -8.08
CA GLN A 261 27.44 10.79 -7.84
C GLN A 261 26.43 9.97 -7.04
N ASP A 262 26.62 9.95 -5.72
CA ASP A 262 25.79 9.19 -4.77
C ASP A 262 25.17 10.17 -3.76
N PRO A 263 24.01 10.78 -4.09
CA PRO A 263 23.36 11.76 -3.21
C PRO A 263 22.87 11.16 -1.89
N HIS A 264 22.69 9.83 -1.82
CA HIS A 264 22.05 9.12 -0.72
C HIS A 264 22.96 8.13 0.01
N TYR A 265 24.27 8.09 -0.33
CA TYR A 265 25.27 7.18 0.25
C TYR A 265 24.91 5.69 0.12
N GLU A 266 24.41 5.29 -1.04
CA GLU A 266 23.97 3.92 -1.37
C GLU A 266 25.11 2.97 -1.77
N VAL A 267 26.27 3.49 -2.18
CA VAL A 267 27.39 2.69 -2.75
C VAL A 267 28.42 2.28 -1.68
N GLY A 268 28.39 2.88 -0.49
CA GLY A 268 29.45 2.76 0.53
C GLY A 268 29.08 2.08 1.86
N LYS A 269 27.98 1.34 1.93
CA LYS A 269 27.53 0.63 3.14
C LYS A 269 27.43 -0.86 2.97
#